data_AF-A0A536ZQW8-F1
#
_entry.id   AF-A0A536ZQW8-F1
#
_cell.length_a   1.000
_cell.length_b   1.000
_cell.length_c   1.000
_cell.angle_alpha   90.00
_cell.angle_beta   90.00
_cell.angle_gamma   90.00
#
_symmetry.space_group_name_H-M   'P 1'
#
loop_
_entity.id
_entity.type
_entity.pdbx_description
1 polymer ?
#
loop_
_entity_poly.entity_id
_entity_poly.type
_entity_poly.pdbx_seq_one_letter_code
_entity_poly.pdbx_strand_id
1 'polypeptide(L)' 'MTISMYQASTPRFATMLRNLSTLIDKAEAHCAAKKIEPVALTAARLFPDMFPFTRQV' A
#
# COMPACT_ATOMS: atom_id res chain seq x y z
N MET A 1 -15.57 10.31 -27.73
CA MET A 1 -15.56 8.97 -27.11
C MET A 1 -15.98 9.11 -25.66
N THR A 2 -17.01 8.39 -25.23
CA THR A 2 -17.45 8.33 -23.83
C THR A 2 -16.96 7.03 -23.21
N ILE A 3 -16.36 7.11 -22.02
CA ILE A 3 -15.99 5.94 -21.22
C ILE A 3 -16.94 5.87 -20.03
N SER A 4 -17.35 4.66 -19.65
CA SER A 4 -18.13 4.47 -18.42
C SER A 4 -17.26 4.68 -17.18
N MET A 5 -17.87 5.05 -16.06
CA MET A 5 -17.18 5.11 -14.76
C MET A 5 -16.55 3.77 -14.37
N TYR A 6 -17.19 2.65 -14.73
CA TYR A 6 -16.62 1.32 -14.52
C TYR A 6 -15.30 1.16 -15.28
N GLN A 7 -15.27 1.49 -16.58
CA GLN A 7 -14.06 1.39 -17.40
C GLN A 7 -12.96 2.34 -16.92
N ALA A 8 -13.33 3.51 -16.37
CA ALA A 8 -12.39 4.48 -15.84
C ALA A 8 -11.76 4.06 -14.50
N SER A 9 -12.50 3.33 -13.65
CA SER A 9 -12.14 3.14 -12.24
C SER A 9 -11.89 1.69 -11.84
N THR A 10 -12.87 0.80 -11.99
CA THR A 10 -12.84 -0.53 -11.35
C THR A 10 -11.62 -1.39 -11.71
N PRO A 11 -11.28 -1.64 -13.00
CA PRO A 11 -10.12 -2.46 -13.34
C PRO A 11 -8.80 -1.80 -12.92
N ARG A 12 -8.78 -0.46 -12.87
CA ARG A 12 -7.60 0.32 -12.50
C ARG A 12 -7.35 0.26 -11.00
N PHE A 13 -8.37 0.46 -10.17
CA PHE A 13 -8.27 0.27 -8.71
C PHE A 13 -7.93 -1.17 -8.35
N ALA A 14 -8.54 -2.16 -8.99
CA ALA A 14 -8.20 -3.56 -8.77
C ALA A 14 -6.73 -3.87 -9.11
N THR A 15 -6.16 -3.22 -10.13
CA THR A 15 -4.74 -3.35 -10.47
C THR A 15 -3.84 -2.66 -9.43
N MET A 16 -4.20 -1.45 -9.01
CA MET A 16 -3.44 -0.72 -7.99
C MET A 16 -3.41 -1.45 -6.65
N LEU A 17 -4.54 -2.02 -6.21
CA LEU A 17 -4.63 -2.80 -4.97
C LEU A 17 -3.80 -4.09 -5.03
N ARG A 18 -3.79 -4.78 -6.18
CA ARG A 18 -2.89 -5.93 -6.40
C ARG A 18 -1.42 -5.53 -6.31
N ASN A 19 -1.05 -4.41 -6.94
CA ASN A 19 0.31 -3.90 -6.86
C ASN A 19 0.70 -3.54 -5.41
N LEU A 20 -0.22 -2.90 -4.66
CA LEU A 20 -0.01 -2.59 -3.25
C LEU A 20 0.23 -3.86 -2.41
N SER A 21 -0.56 -4.92 -2.63
CA SER A 21 -0.33 -6.23 -1.99
C SER A 21 1.10 -6.73 -2.26
N THR A 22 1.55 -6.70 -3.52
CA THR A 22 2.92 -7.15 -3.85
C THR A 22 4.02 -6.27 -3.27
N LEU A 23 3.74 -4.99 -2.98
CA LEU A 23 4.68 -4.11 -2.30
C LEU A 23 4.77 -4.43 -0.81
N ILE A 24 3.65 -4.83 -0.19
CA ILE A 24 3.62 -5.27 1.21
C ILE A 24 4.41 -6.57 1.38
N ASP A 25 4.29 -7.52 0.45
CA ASP A 25 5.11 -8.76 0.46
C ASP A 25 6.62 -8.44 0.43
N LYS A 26 7.02 -7.43 -0.36
CA LYS A 26 8.41 -6.97 -0.40
C LYS A 26 8.82 -6.26 0.89
N ALA A 27 7.93 -5.51 1.51
CA ALA A 27 8.18 -4.85 2.79
C ALA A 27 8.39 -5.89 3.91
N GLU A 28 7.61 -6.97 3.93
CA GLU A 28 7.81 -8.09 4.84
C GLU A 28 9.17 -8.77 4.63
N ALA A 29 9.53 -9.07 3.37
CA ALA A 29 10.84 -9.63 3.04
C ALA A 29 12.00 -8.69 3.45
N HIS A 30 11.82 -7.38 3.30
CA HIS A 30 12.79 -6.38 3.76
C HIS A 30 12.92 -6.39 5.29
N CYS A 31 11.80 -6.44 6.02
CA CYS A 31 11.78 -6.55 7.47
C CYS A 31 12.57 -7.77 7.95
N ALA A 32 12.30 -8.94 7.36
CA ALA A 32 12.99 -10.19 7.69
C ALA A 32 14.50 -10.09 7.41
N ALA A 33 14.89 -9.58 6.24
CA ALA A 33 16.30 -9.45 5.85
C ALA A 33 17.10 -8.46 6.72
N LYS A 34 16.43 -7.46 7.29
CA LYS A 34 17.05 -6.38 8.09
C LYS A 34 16.80 -6.50 9.58
N LYS A 35 16.10 -7.54 10.04
CA LYS A 35 15.67 -7.71 11.44
C LYS A 35 14.90 -6.51 11.96
N ILE A 36 14.04 -5.95 11.11
CA ILE A 36 13.14 -4.85 11.48
C ILE A 36 11.81 -5.47 11.88
N GLU A 37 11.31 -5.10 13.05
CA GLU A 37 9.95 -5.47 13.47
C GLU A 37 8.92 -4.90 12.49
N PRO A 38 8.00 -5.71 11.93
CA PRO A 38 7.00 -5.23 10.97
C PRO A 38 6.14 -4.07 11.49
N VAL A 39 5.95 -3.99 12.81
CA VAL A 39 5.23 -2.89 13.47
C VAL A 39 5.88 -1.53 13.20
N ALA A 40 7.20 -1.48 13.06
CA ALA A 40 7.93 -0.25 12.80
C ALA A 40 7.54 0.38 11.45
N LEU A 41 7.32 -0.45 10.43
CA LEU A 41 6.88 -0.01 9.09
C LEU A 41 5.38 0.30 9.06
N THR A 42 4.55 -0.53 9.69
CA THR A 42 3.09 -0.37 9.67
C THR A 42 2.58 0.81 10.52
N ALA A 43 3.32 1.19 11.57
CA ALA A 43 3.05 2.37 12.38
C ALA A 43 3.74 3.65 11.85
N ALA A 44 4.63 3.54 10.86
CA ALA A 44 5.37 4.67 10.32
C ALA A 44 4.44 5.73 9.70
N ARG A 45 4.87 6.98 9.80
CA ARG A 45 4.23 8.17 9.22
C ARG A 45 5.30 8.97 8.48
N LEU A 46 4.91 9.65 7.39
CA LEU A 46 5.82 10.53 6.66
C LEU A 46 5.99 11.89 7.34
N PHE A 47 4.96 12.36 8.04
CA PHE A 47 4.98 13.58 8.85
C PHE A 47 4.14 13.38 10.12
N PRO A 48 4.41 14.08 11.24
CA PRO A 48 3.75 13.82 12.52
C PRO A 48 2.22 13.88 12.52
N ASP A 49 1.63 14.75 11.69
CA ASP A 49 0.19 14.96 11.58
C ASP A 49 -0.52 14.02 10.58
N MET A 50 0.24 13.18 9.86
CA MET A 50 -0.31 12.25 8.87
C MET A 50 -0.80 10.95 9.53
N PHE A 51 -1.75 10.27 8.88
CA PHE A 51 -2.12 8.92 9.29
C PHE A 51 -0.97 7.92 9.07
N PRO A 52 -0.81 6.92 9.97
CA PRO A 52 0.16 5.85 9.78
C PRO A 52 -0.19 4.97 8.59
N PHE A 53 0.78 4.21 8.08
CA PHE A 53 0.60 3.33 6.92
C PHE A 53 -0.63 2.42 7.05
N THR A 54 -0.87 1.85 8.23
CA THR A 54 -2.07 1.04 8.56
C THR A 54 -3.42 1.71 8.36
N ARG A 55 -3.48 3.04 8.32
CA ARG A 55 -4.71 3.81 8.05
C ARG A 55 -4.79 4.32 6.61
N GLN A 56 -3.67 4.27 5.87
CA GLN A 56 -3.61 4.63 4.45
C GLN A 56 -4.06 3.47 3.55
N VAL A 57 -3.93 2.24 4.05
CA VAL A 57 -4.42 0.99 3.45
C VAL A 57 -5.77 0.62 4.04
#